data_AF-A0A936GVQ6-F1
#
_entry.id   AF-A0A936GVQ6-F1
#
_cell.length_a   1.000
_cell.length_b   1.000
_cell.length_c   1.000
_cell.angle_alpha   90.00
_cell.angle_beta   90.00
_cell.angle_gamma   90.00
#
_symmetry.space_group_name_H-M   'P 1'
#
loop_
_entity.id
_entity.type
_entity.pdbx_description
1 polymer ?
#
loop_
_entity_poly.entity_id
_entity_poly.type
_entity_poly.pdbx_seq_one_letter_code
_entity_poly.pdbx_strand_id
1 'polypeptide(L)'
;MPGTLESMVSEKAKNKPSPTDNPKVDAEIMLEKFKASVEYHAKTKSPEVFKNGDMKHSQIVLEAIFKYAENNVVIYDNELNGEIAQFPSCQEEIIKFLDIRKGKLSIIVDSIAENNTTYDLIKAYKEKGWNVKLFIPEPSKTTELKQKRSELHDKFTYYTSADGKMIRVEKLDRNAYCSFNQPELAIKLHSFFNQEKTYCKPIL
;
A
#
# COMPACT_ATOMS: atom_id res chain seq x y z
N MET A 1 42.54 3.09 31.75
CA MET A 1 42.19 2.13 30.69
C MET A 1 40.72 1.78 30.85
N PRO A 2 39.83 2.18 29.93
CA PRO A 2 38.41 1.87 30.03
C PRO A 2 38.14 0.47 29.47
N GLY A 3 37.45 -0.35 30.26
CA GLY A 3 37.02 -1.70 29.90
C GLY A 3 36.02 -1.67 28.74
N THR A 4 36.09 -2.73 27.94
CA THR A 4 35.35 -2.96 26.69
C THR A 4 33.84 -3.12 26.89
N LEU A 5 33.11 -2.75 25.83
CA LEU A 5 31.65 -2.67 25.68
C LEU A 5 30.89 -4.02 25.75
N GLU A 6 31.49 -5.08 26.30
CA GLU A 6 30.97 -6.45 26.25
C GLU A 6 30.35 -6.97 27.55
N SER A 7 30.17 -6.13 28.59
CA SER A 7 29.67 -6.59 29.90
C SER A 7 28.27 -6.13 30.31
N MET A 8 27.43 -5.67 29.37
CA MET A 8 26.04 -5.24 29.69
C MET A 8 24.93 -5.97 28.93
N VAL A 9 25.14 -7.24 28.56
CA VAL A 9 24.07 -8.10 28.05
C VAL A 9 23.93 -9.33 28.96
N SER A 10 23.18 -9.14 30.05
CA SER A 10 22.69 -10.23 30.89
C SER A 10 21.32 -9.84 31.44
N GLU A 11 20.36 -10.74 31.23
CA GLU A 11 19.03 -10.77 31.84
C GLU A 11 18.00 -9.68 31.47
N LYS A 12 17.31 -9.94 30.35
CA LYS A 12 15.84 -10.13 30.34
C LYS A 12 15.39 -10.66 28.97
N ALA A 13 15.69 -11.92 28.72
CA ALA A 13 15.01 -12.72 27.72
C ALA A 13 14.37 -13.90 28.45
N LYS A 14 13.03 -13.87 28.61
CA LYS A 14 12.14 -15.03 28.73
C LYS A 14 10.71 -14.54 28.89
N ASN A 15 10.08 -14.35 27.73
CA ASN A 15 8.69 -14.71 27.47
C ASN A 15 8.48 -14.67 25.96
N LYS A 16 9.20 -15.55 25.24
CA LYS A 16 8.72 -15.98 23.92
C LYS A 16 7.59 -16.97 24.22
N PRO A 17 6.34 -16.72 23.77
CA PRO A 17 5.30 -17.74 23.86
C PRO A 17 5.80 -19.00 23.15
N SER A 18 5.59 -20.17 23.77
CA SER A 18 5.90 -21.44 23.12
C SER A 18 5.05 -21.56 21.86
N PRO A 19 5.59 -22.04 20.74
CA PRO A 19 4.78 -22.44 19.59
C PRO A 19 3.70 -23.40 20.07
N THR A 20 2.47 -23.21 19.63
CA THR A 20 1.43 -24.22 19.88
C THR A 20 1.72 -25.43 18.99
N ASP A 21 1.27 -26.63 19.40
CA ASP A 21 1.39 -27.83 18.55
C ASP A 21 0.53 -27.75 17.26
N ASN A 22 -0.09 -26.60 16.98
CA ASN A 22 -0.96 -26.35 15.84
C ASN A 22 -0.45 -25.17 14.98
N PRO A 23 0.27 -25.45 13.88
CA PRO A 23 0.86 -24.42 13.00
C PRO A 23 -0.14 -23.39 12.45
N LYS A 24 -1.43 -23.76 12.34
CA LYS A 24 -2.48 -22.82 11.90
C LYS A 24 -2.77 -21.74 12.95
N VAL A 25 -2.80 -22.13 14.22
CA VAL A 25 -3.02 -21.22 15.35
C VAL A 25 -1.85 -20.26 15.49
N ASP A 26 -0.61 -20.77 15.34
CA ASP A 26 0.58 -19.92 15.36
C ASP A 26 0.59 -18.90 14.22
N ALA A 27 0.18 -19.29 13.01
CA ALA A 27 0.08 -18.37 11.87
C ALA A 27 -0.96 -17.26 12.10
N GLU A 28 -2.11 -17.60 12.69
CA GLU A 28 -3.15 -16.63 13.03
C GLU A 28 -2.69 -15.64 14.10
N ILE A 29 -2.03 -16.13 15.16
CA ILE A 29 -1.44 -15.28 16.21
C ILE A 29 -0.39 -14.33 15.62
N MET A 30 0.44 -14.80 14.68
CA MET A 30 1.45 -13.97 14.03
C MET A 30 0.81 -12.89 13.14
N LEU A 31 -0.27 -13.21 12.44
CA LEU A 31 -1.01 -12.25 11.62
C LEU A 31 -1.67 -11.16 12.48
N GLU A 32 -2.27 -11.52 13.61
CA GLU A 32 -2.87 -10.54 14.53
C GLU A 32 -1.81 -9.62 15.16
N LYS A 33 -0.65 -10.16 15.52
CA LYS A 33 0.49 -9.34 15.97
C LYS A 33 0.96 -8.38 14.88
N PHE A 34 1.04 -8.86 13.64
CA PHE A 34 1.38 -8.01 12.51
C PHE A 34 0.35 -6.89 12.33
N LYS A 35 -0.95 -7.20 12.36
CA LYS A 35 -2.04 -6.23 12.30
C LYS A 35 -1.92 -5.17 13.39
N ALA A 36 -1.71 -5.57 14.64
CA ALA A 36 -1.50 -4.65 15.75
C ALA A 36 -0.26 -3.75 15.56
N SER A 37 0.83 -4.31 15.04
CA SER A 37 2.06 -3.56 14.74
C SER A 37 1.84 -2.53 13.64
N VAL A 38 1.21 -2.92 12.54
CA VAL A 38 0.88 -2.02 11.42
C VAL A 38 -0.03 -0.89 11.90
N GLU A 39 -1.08 -1.21 12.65
CA GLU A 39 -2.01 -0.23 13.24
C GLU A 39 -1.28 0.77 14.14
N TYR A 40 -0.36 0.28 14.99
CA TYR A 40 0.46 1.14 15.83
C TYR A 40 1.32 2.09 14.98
N HIS A 41 2.08 1.57 14.01
CA HIS A 41 2.92 2.40 13.15
C HIS A 41 2.13 3.43 12.34
N ALA A 42 0.94 3.07 11.85
CA ALA A 42 0.06 3.97 11.13
C ALA A 42 -0.46 5.10 12.02
N LYS A 43 -0.98 4.74 13.20
CA LYS A 43 -1.49 5.68 14.19
C LYS A 43 -0.43 6.66 14.68
N THR A 44 0.79 6.18 14.92
CA THR A 44 1.90 7.01 15.40
C THR A 44 2.68 7.69 14.28
N LYS A 45 2.27 7.51 13.01
CA LYS A 45 2.99 8.04 11.84
C LYS A 45 4.49 7.67 11.89
N SER A 46 4.78 6.40 12.15
CA SER A 46 6.14 5.88 12.30
C SER A 46 6.92 5.94 10.98
N PRO A 47 8.19 6.38 10.99
CA PRO A 47 9.06 6.35 9.81
C PRO A 47 9.69 4.97 9.56
N GLU A 48 9.48 4.02 10.47
CA GLU A 48 10.02 2.67 10.35
C GLU A 48 9.60 2.01 9.03
N VAL A 49 10.55 1.31 8.40
CA VAL A 49 10.33 0.57 7.17
C VAL A 49 10.24 -0.90 7.51
N PHE A 50 9.14 -1.52 7.12
CA PHE A 50 8.90 -2.94 7.34
C PHE A 50 8.44 -3.62 6.05
N LYS A 51 8.51 -4.94 6.03
CA LYS A 51 8.10 -5.77 4.89
C LYS A 51 6.74 -6.39 5.14
N ASN A 52 5.94 -6.55 4.10
CA ASN A 52 4.76 -7.42 4.07
C ASN A 52 5.06 -8.60 3.14
N GLY A 53 4.86 -9.83 3.65
CA GLY A 53 5.31 -11.05 2.97
C GLY A 53 4.27 -11.70 2.05
N ASP A 54 2.98 -11.57 2.37
CA ASP A 54 1.91 -12.21 1.61
C ASP A 54 0.73 -11.26 1.34
N MET A 55 -0.31 -11.81 0.70
CA MET A 55 -1.54 -11.10 0.39
C MET A 55 -2.24 -10.54 1.64
N LYS A 56 -2.37 -11.32 2.72
CA LYS A 56 -3.06 -10.86 3.94
C LYS A 56 -2.29 -9.73 4.61
N HIS A 57 -0.97 -9.82 4.65
CA HIS A 57 -0.12 -8.73 5.14
C HIS A 57 -0.28 -7.48 4.26
N SER A 58 -0.38 -7.66 2.94
CA SER A 58 -0.61 -6.54 2.00
C SER A 58 -1.97 -5.88 2.22
N GLN A 59 -3.01 -6.67 2.48
CA GLN A 59 -4.36 -6.21 2.80
C GLN A 59 -4.35 -5.37 4.07
N ILE A 60 -3.75 -5.88 5.15
CA ILE A 60 -3.63 -5.16 6.43
C ILE A 60 -2.94 -3.81 6.25
N VAL A 61 -1.88 -3.75 5.45
CA VAL A 61 -1.18 -2.48 5.18
C VAL A 61 -2.05 -1.53 4.37
N LEU A 62 -2.71 -2.00 3.32
CA LEU A 62 -3.54 -1.16 2.46
C LEU A 62 -4.75 -0.60 3.24
N GLU A 63 -5.39 -1.43 4.06
CA GLU A 63 -6.42 -1.02 5.02
C GLU A 63 -5.92 0.10 5.93
N ALA A 64 -4.74 -0.06 6.53
CA ALA A 64 -4.15 0.96 7.40
C ALA A 64 -3.84 2.26 6.65
N ILE A 65 -3.34 2.19 5.41
CA ILE A 65 -3.13 3.37 4.57
C ILE A 65 -4.45 4.12 4.37
N PHE A 66 -5.52 3.45 3.94
CA PHE A 66 -6.81 4.11 3.73
C PHE A 66 -7.45 4.62 5.02
N LYS A 67 -7.33 3.87 6.12
CA LYS A 67 -7.85 4.23 7.43
C LYS A 67 -7.24 5.53 7.97
N TYR A 68 -5.93 5.70 7.77
CA TYR A 68 -5.17 6.82 8.32
C TYR A 68 -4.89 7.94 7.31
N ALA A 69 -5.15 7.73 6.02
CA ALA A 69 -5.08 8.78 5.01
C ALA A 69 -6.16 9.85 5.26
N GLU A 70 -5.72 11.11 5.20
CA GLU A 70 -6.51 12.30 5.49
C GLU A 70 -6.96 13.00 4.19
N ASN A 71 -6.09 13.12 3.19
CA ASN A 71 -6.31 14.01 2.04
C ASN A 71 -6.29 13.29 0.70
N ASN A 72 -5.22 12.54 0.41
CA ASN A 72 -5.03 11.96 -0.91
C ASN A 72 -4.38 10.59 -0.85
N VAL A 73 -4.85 9.70 -1.71
CA VAL A 73 -4.24 8.40 -1.98
C VAL A 73 -4.00 8.30 -3.49
N VAL A 74 -2.79 7.92 -3.88
CA VAL A 74 -2.43 7.57 -5.25
C VAL A 74 -2.02 6.09 -5.31
N ILE A 75 -2.51 5.39 -6.33
CA ILE A 75 -2.24 3.97 -6.54
C ILE A 75 -1.80 3.75 -7.99
N TYR A 76 -0.70 3.03 -8.15
CA TYR A 76 -0.38 2.36 -9.40
C TYR A 76 -0.37 0.86 -9.16
N ASP A 77 -1.20 0.15 -9.91
CA ASP A 77 -1.41 -1.29 -9.82
C ASP A 77 -1.62 -1.86 -11.23
N ASN A 78 -1.57 -3.18 -11.41
CA ASN A 78 -1.84 -3.80 -12.71
C ASN A 78 -3.32 -3.71 -13.07
N GLU A 79 -4.20 -4.28 -12.24
CA GLU A 79 -5.61 -4.48 -12.60
C GLU A 79 -6.61 -3.98 -11.56
N LEU A 80 -6.12 -3.44 -10.44
CA LEU A 80 -6.89 -3.20 -9.20
C LEU A 80 -7.71 -4.43 -8.73
N ASN A 81 -7.47 -5.59 -9.35
CA ASN A 81 -8.16 -6.83 -9.11
C ASN A 81 -7.42 -7.68 -8.08
N GLY A 82 -6.22 -7.23 -7.68
CA GLY A 82 -5.40 -7.89 -6.70
C GLY A 82 -6.30 -8.18 -5.51
N GLU A 83 -6.42 -9.46 -5.18
CA GLU A 83 -7.30 -10.02 -4.15
C GLU A 83 -7.36 -9.12 -2.88
N ILE A 84 -6.26 -8.45 -2.57
CA ILE A 84 -6.05 -7.40 -1.57
C ILE A 84 -7.14 -6.30 -1.55
N ALA A 85 -7.40 -5.61 -2.67
CA ALA A 85 -8.29 -4.45 -2.69
C ALA A 85 -9.77 -4.84 -2.73
N GLN A 86 -10.06 -6.11 -3.06
CA GLN A 86 -11.41 -6.67 -3.12
C GLN A 86 -11.89 -7.23 -1.78
N PHE A 87 -11.01 -7.36 -0.78
CA PHE A 87 -11.43 -7.78 0.56
C PHE A 87 -12.44 -6.78 1.15
N PRO A 88 -13.57 -7.27 1.73
CA PRO A 88 -14.60 -6.40 2.27
C PRO A 88 -14.08 -5.35 3.27
N SER A 89 -13.17 -5.73 4.16
CA SER A 89 -12.58 -4.80 5.14
C SER A 89 -11.71 -3.72 4.49
N CYS A 90 -11.05 -4.01 3.36
CA CYS A 90 -10.34 -2.99 2.58
C CYS A 90 -11.34 -2.04 1.91
N GLN A 91 -12.42 -2.57 1.35
CA GLN A 91 -13.49 -1.75 0.75
C GLN A 91 -14.16 -0.85 1.78
N GLU A 92 -14.38 -1.32 3.00
CA GLU A 92 -14.88 -0.50 4.11
C GLU A 92 -13.99 0.71 4.39
N GLU A 93 -12.66 0.54 4.41
CA GLU A 93 -11.74 1.66 4.65
C GLU A 93 -11.67 2.62 3.46
N ILE A 94 -11.78 2.12 2.23
CA ILE A 94 -11.93 2.96 1.02
C ILE A 94 -13.22 3.79 1.12
N ILE A 95 -14.34 3.15 1.50
CA ILE A 95 -15.64 3.82 1.70
C ILE A 95 -15.51 4.91 2.76
N LYS A 96 -14.93 4.62 3.93
CA LYS A 96 -14.74 5.62 4.99
C LYS A 96 -13.84 6.77 4.52
N PHE A 97 -12.79 6.49 3.74
CA PHE A 97 -11.91 7.51 3.17
C PHE A 97 -12.66 8.45 2.22
N LEU A 98 -13.46 7.90 1.32
CA LEU A 98 -14.21 8.68 0.34
C LEU A 98 -15.42 9.39 0.97
N ASP A 99 -16.26 8.67 1.70
CA ASP A 99 -17.55 9.17 2.16
C ASP A 99 -17.47 9.99 3.45
N ILE A 100 -16.68 9.54 4.43
CA ILE A 100 -16.57 10.22 5.73
C ILE A 100 -15.49 11.29 5.68
N ARG A 101 -14.27 10.91 5.23
CA ARG A 101 -13.10 11.81 5.21
C ARG A 101 -13.06 12.73 3.99
N LYS A 102 -13.91 12.52 2.99
CA LYS A 102 -13.98 13.31 1.74
C LYS A 102 -12.63 13.33 0.99
N GLY A 103 -11.88 12.24 1.08
CA GLY A 103 -10.55 12.10 0.50
C GLY A 103 -10.52 12.05 -1.02
N LYS A 104 -9.32 12.26 -1.60
CA LYS A 104 -9.07 12.23 -3.04
C LYS A 104 -8.37 10.94 -3.43
N LEU A 105 -8.93 10.20 -4.38
CA LEU A 105 -8.36 8.95 -4.87
C LEU A 105 -7.98 9.08 -6.34
N SER A 106 -6.73 8.77 -6.68
CA SER A 106 -6.25 8.73 -8.07
C SER A 106 -5.51 7.44 -8.35
N ILE A 107 -5.90 6.76 -9.41
CA ILE A 107 -5.44 5.40 -9.69
C ILE A 107 -5.00 5.30 -11.15
N ILE A 108 -3.85 4.70 -11.39
CA ILE A 108 -3.42 4.22 -12.71
C ILE A 108 -3.45 2.70 -12.68
N VAL A 109 -4.09 2.09 -13.67
CA VAL A 109 -4.07 0.64 -13.90
C VAL A 109 -3.75 0.31 -15.34
N ASP A 110 -3.10 -0.82 -15.56
CA ASP A 110 -2.76 -1.30 -16.90
C ASP A 110 -3.97 -1.92 -17.61
N SER A 111 -4.86 -2.57 -16.86
CA SER A 111 -6.13 -3.14 -17.35
C SER A 111 -7.22 -3.09 -16.28
N ILE A 112 -8.47 -3.36 -16.67
CA ILE A 112 -9.59 -3.59 -15.74
C ILE A 112 -10.04 -5.03 -15.96
N ALA A 113 -9.92 -5.86 -14.93
CA ALA A 113 -10.40 -7.23 -14.98
C ALA A 113 -11.94 -7.30 -14.93
N GLU A 114 -12.51 -8.37 -15.49
CA GLU A 114 -13.93 -8.68 -15.34
C GLU A 114 -14.28 -8.95 -13.87
N ASN A 115 -15.49 -8.58 -13.45
CA ASN A 115 -15.98 -8.76 -12.07
C ASN A 115 -15.15 -8.07 -10.97
N ASN A 116 -14.54 -6.91 -11.28
CA ASN A 116 -13.78 -6.16 -10.30
C ASN A 116 -14.70 -5.30 -9.40
N THR A 117 -15.05 -5.84 -8.23
CA THR A 117 -15.92 -5.16 -7.26
C THR A 117 -15.35 -3.83 -6.73
N THR A 118 -14.03 -3.71 -6.66
CA THR A 118 -13.37 -2.46 -6.25
C THR A 118 -13.47 -1.40 -7.33
N TYR A 119 -13.35 -1.78 -8.61
CA TYR A 119 -13.63 -0.88 -9.72
C TYR A 119 -15.10 -0.42 -9.70
N ASP A 120 -16.05 -1.33 -9.51
CA ASP A 120 -17.48 -1.01 -9.45
C ASP A 120 -17.79 -0.03 -8.30
N LEU A 121 -17.18 -0.25 -7.14
CA LEU A 121 -17.23 0.67 -6.01
C LEU A 121 -16.72 2.07 -6.40
N ILE A 122 -15.51 2.15 -6.94
CA ILE A 122 -14.87 3.41 -7.37
C ILE A 122 -15.71 4.14 -8.40
N LYS A 123 -16.27 3.42 -9.37
CA LYS A 123 -17.17 3.96 -10.40
C LYS A 123 -18.44 4.53 -9.78
N ALA A 124 -19.10 3.80 -8.87
CA ALA A 124 -20.28 4.29 -8.18
C ALA A 124 -20.01 5.57 -7.37
N TYR A 125 -18.82 5.69 -6.76
CA TYR A 125 -18.41 6.92 -6.10
C TYR A 125 -18.17 8.06 -7.10
N LYS A 126 -17.53 7.78 -8.25
CA LYS A 126 -17.37 8.78 -9.30
C LYS A 126 -18.71 9.35 -9.76
N GLU A 127 -19.69 8.48 -10.01
CA GLU A 127 -21.03 8.86 -10.46
C GLU A 127 -21.80 9.72 -9.44
N LYS A 128 -21.49 9.57 -8.14
CA LYS A 128 -22.00 10.42 -7.06
C LYS A 128 -21.27 11.78 -6.94
N GLY A 129 -20.32 12.08 -7.81
CA GLY A 129 -19.58 13.34 -7.82
C GLY A 129 -18.35 13.38 -6.91
N TRP A 130 -17.89 12.22 -6.41
CA TRP A 130 -16.72 12.15 -5.55
C TRP A 130 -15.39 12.40 -6.28
N ASN A 131 -14.36 12.79 -5.53
CA ASN A 131 -13.03 13.10 -6.08
C ASN A 131 -12.21 11.83 -6.33
N VAL A 132 -12.70 11.05 -7.26
CA VAL A 132 -12.11 9.80 -7.73
C VAL A 132 -11.70 9.98 -9.18
N LYS A 133 -10.50 9.50 -9.52
CA LYS A 133 -9.97 9.51 -10.88
C LYS A 133 -9.29 8.19 -11.18
N LEU A 134 -9.60 7.61 -12.32
CA LEU A 134 -8.99 6.36 -12.78
C LEU A 134 -8.45 6.54 -14.20
N PHE A 135 -7.24 6.08 -14.42
CA PHE A 135 -6.51 6.23 -15.67
C PHE A 135 -6.04 4.87 -16.17
N ILE A 136 -6.02 4.70 -17.49
CA ILE A 136 -5.38 3.56 -18.16
C ILE A 136 -4.42 4.05 -19.23
N PRO A 137 -3.33 3.31 -19.53
CA PRO A 137 -2.42 3.64 -20.62
C PRO A 137 -3.18 3.89 -21.93
N GLU A 138 -2.83 4.95 -22.65
CA GLU A 138 -3.29 5.13 -24.02
C GLU A 138 -2.61 4.08 -24.91
N PRO A 139 -3.36 3.33 -25.75
CA PRO A 139 -2.77 2.28 -26.59
C PRO A 139 -1.59 2.75 -27.45
N SER A 140 -1.65 3.98 -27.96
CA SER A 140 -0.60 4.62 -28.76
C SER A 140 0.66 4.98 -27.96
N LYS A 141 0.55 5.11 -26.63
CA LYS A 141 1.64 5.54 -25.73
C LYS A 141 2.19 4.42 -24.85
N THR A 142 1.64 3.21 -24.93
CA THR A 142 2.03 2.06 -24.09
C THR A 142 3.52 1.74 -24.17
N THR A 143 4.14 1.81 -25.36
CA THR A 143 5.58 1.55 -25.53
C THR A 143 6.44 2.59 -24.82
N GLU A 144 6.12 3.88 -24.99
CA GLU A 144 6.81 4.98 -24.32
C GLU A 144 6.65 4.90 -22.80
N LEU A 145 5.44 4.59 -22.32
CA LEU A 145 5.18 4.40 -20.91
C LEU A 145 6.00 3.23 -20.35
N LYS A 146 6.07 2.09 -21.04
CA LYS A 146 6.89 0.94 -20.61
C LYS A 146 8.37 1.30 -20.52
N GLN A 147 8.90 2.02 -21.51
CA GLN A 147 10.28 2.50 -21.48
C GLN A 147 10.49 3.47 -20.32
N LYS A 148 9.59 4.45 -20.16
CA LYS A 148 9.68 5.40 -19.06
C LYS A 148 9.59 4.70 -17.72
N ARG A 149 8.74 3.68 -17.65
CA ARG A 149 8.62 2.86 -16.46
C ARG A 149 9.92 2.13 -16.19
N SER A 150 10.57 1.47 -17.15
CA SER A 150 11.88 0.84 -16.88
C SER A 150 12.92 1.83 -16.31
N GLU A 151 12.98 3.07 -16.81
CA GLU A 151 13.89 4.10 -16.27
C GLU A 151 13.58 4.50 -14.82
N LEU A 152 12.30 4.51 -14.43
CA LEU A 152 11.82 4.97 -13.13
C LEU A 152 11.65 3.83 -12.11
N HIS A 153 11.31 2.64 -12.61
CA HIS A 153 10.82 1.45 -11.91
C HIS A 153 11.79 0.29 -11.92
N ASP A 154 13.06 0.46 -12.34
CA ASP A 154 14.13 -0.52 -12.09
C ASP A 154 14.22 -0.98 -10.61
N LYS A 155 13.48 -0.32 -9.70
CA LYS A 155 13.37 -0.63 -8.28
C LYS A 155 12.00 -1.08 -7.78
N PHE A 156 10.90 -0.91 -8.54
CA PHE A 156 9.52 -1.10 -8.04
C PHE A 156 8.57 -1.64 -9.12
N THR A 157 7.47 -2.28 -8.74
CA THR A 157 6.49 -2.88 -9.68
C THR A 157 5.12 -2.26 -9.49
N TYR A 158 4.66 -2.12 -8.24
CA TYR A 158 3.38 -1.52 -7.89
C TYR A 158 3.57 -0.63 -6.65
N TYR A 159 2.77 0.41 -6.52
CA TYR A 159 2.88 1.29 -5.36
C TYR A 159 1.57 1.95 -4.95
N THR A 160 1.50 2.25 -3.66
CA THR A 160 0.48 3.12 -3.06
C THR A 160 1.20 4.19 -2.27
N SER A 161 0.76 5.43 -2.39
CA SER A 161 1.26 6.56 -1.60
C SER A 161 0.10 7.40 -1.09
N ALA A 162 0.16 7.82 0.18
CA ALA A 162 -0.87 8.65 0.78
C ALA A 162 -0.30 9.85 1.54
N ASP A 163 -0.97 11.00 1.41
CA ASP A 163 -0.69 12.26 2.09
C ASP A 163 0.77 12.73 2.05
N GLY A 164 1.50 12.34 1.00
CA GLY A 164 2.92 12.67 0.86
C GLY A 164 3.81 12.09 1.94
N LYS A 165 3.41 11.01 2.63
CA LYS A 165 4.22 10.38 3.69
C LYS A 165 4.05 8.86 3.80
N MET A 166 2.86 8.30 3.58
CA MET A 166 2.65 6.86 3.71
C MET A 166 2.95 6.17 2.40
N ILE A 167 3.56 5.00 2.45
CA ILE A 167 3.94 4.24 1.27
C ILE A 167 3.71 2.74 1.46
N ARG A 168 3.33 2.07 0.38
CA ARG A 168 3.54 0.63 0.14
C ARG A 168 4.14 0.52 -1.24
N VAL A 169 5.29 -0.15 -1.38
CA VAL A 169 5.98 -0.29 -2.66
C VAL A 169 6.42 -1.73 -2.83
N GLU A 170 5.89 -2.38 -3.86
CA GLU A 170 6.26 -3.73 -4.26
C GLU A 170 7.47 -3.70 -5.20
N LYS A 171 8.45 -4.58 -4.98
CA LYS A 171 9.62 -4.73 -5.86
C LYS A 171 9.48 -5.96 -6.75
N LEU A 172 10.38 -6.09 -7.72
CA LEU A 172 10.40 -7.20 -8.69
C LEU A 172 10.50 -8.59 -8.05
N ASP A 173 11.08 -8.69 -6.84
CA ASP A 173 11.15 -9.91 -6.04
C ASP A 173 9.83 -10.23 -5.31
N ARG A 174 8.75 -9.49 -5.61
CA ARG A 174 7.42 -9.53 -4.98
C ARG A 174 7.43 -9.22 -3.48
N ASN A 175 8.55 -8.75 -2.93
CA ASN A 175 8.57 -8.20 -1.59
C ASN A 175 8.08 -6.76 -1.63
N ALA A 176 7.15 -6.43 -0.75
CA ALA A 176 6.71 -5.05 -0.58
C ALA A 176 7.30 -4.43 0.70
N TYR A 177 7.63 -3.15 0.59
CA TYR A 177 8.17 -2.31 1.67
C TYR A 177 7.15 -1.25 2.01
N CYS A 178 6.91 -1.07 3.30
CA CYS A 178 5.85 -0.23 3.81
C CYS A 178 6.40 0.72 4.87
N SER A 179 5.84 1.91 4.94
CA SER A 179 6.08 2.87 6.01
C SER A 179 4.97 3.91 6.07
N PHE A 180 4.73 4.47 7.25
CA PHE A 180 3.69 5.49 7.46
C PHE A 180 4.25 6.91 7.57
N ASN A 181 5.57 7.09 7.42
CA ASN A 181 6.22 8.39 7.41
C ASN A 181 7.57 8.38 6.65
N GLN A 182 7.49 8.30 5.33
CA GLN A 182 8.59 8.36 4.37
C GLN A 182 8.33 9.45 3.33
N PRO A 183 8.40 10.74 3.72
CA PRO A 183 7.99 11.85 2.88
C PRO A 183 8.79 11.97 1.58
N GLU A 184 10.11 11.77 1.63
CA GLU A 184 10.97 11.86 0.45
C GLU A 184 10.58 10.84 -0.62
N LEU A 185 10.30 9.59 -0.22
CA LEU A 185 9.88 8.55 -1.14
C LEU A 185 8.45 8.78 -1.61
N ALA A 186 7.54 9.19 -0.72
CA ALA A 186 6.16 9.50 -1.09
C ALA A 186 6.07 10.63 -2.13
N ILE A 187 6.90 11.68 -2.00
CA ILE A 187 7.01 12.77 -3.00
C ILE A 187 7.51 12.24 -4.34
N LYS A 188 8.55 11.38 -4.34
CA LYS A 188 9.07 10.75 -5.57
C LYS A 188 8.01 9.91 -6.26
N LEU A 189 7.28 9.07 -5.51
CA LEU A 189 6.19 8.26 -6.05
C LEU A 189 5.07 9.12 -6.63
N HIS A 190 4.72 10.23 -5.98
CA HIS A 190 3.71 11.14 -6.50
C HIS A 190 4.18 11.85 -7.78
N SER A 191 5.46 12.20 -7.87
CA SER A 191 6.06 12.72 -9.11
C SER A 191 6.00 11.69 -10.24
N PHE A 192 6.33 10.43 -9.94
CA PHE A 192 6.24 9.34 -10.93
C PHE A 192 4.80 9.14 -11.38
N PHE A 193 3.84 9.10 -10.45
CA PHE A 193 2.43 9.00 -10.78
C PHE A 193 1.97 10.09 -11.75
N ASN A 194 2.36 11.35 -11.49
CA ASN A 194 1.99 12.47 -12.36
C ASN A 194 2.65 12.42 -13.74
N GLN A 195 3.86 11.87 -13.84
CA GLN A 195 4.53 11.63 -15.12
C GLN A 195 3.87 10.48 -15.89
N GLU A 196 3.62 9.34 -15.24
CA GLU A 196 2.94 8.19 -15.86
C GLU A 196 1.55 8.57 -16.38
N LYS A 197 0.84 9.40 -15.63
CA LYS A 197 -0.47 9.91 -15.99
C LYS A 197 -0.51 10.66 -17.32
N THR A 198 0.58 11.28 -17.78
CA THR A 198 0.60 11.97 -19.09
C THR A 198 0.52 11.01 -20.29
N TYR A 199 0.80 9.73 -20.05
CA TYR A 199 0.69 8.65 -21.03
C TYR A 199 -0.65 7.89 -20.94
N CYS A 200 -1.51 8.30 -20.01
CA CYS A 200 -2.76 7.63 -19.73
C CYS A 200 -3.96 8.50 -20.11
N LYS A 201 -5.08 7.84 -20.45
CA LYS A 201 -6.38 8.50 -20.61
C LYS A 201 -7.24 8.29 -19.36
N PRO A 202 -8.04 9.27 -18.95
CA PRO A 202 -9.03 9.08 -17.90
C PRO A 202 -10.13 8.13 -18.38
N ILE A 203 -10.55 7.22 -17.51
CA ILE A 203 -11.73 6.36 -17.72
C ILE A 203 -12.80 6.55 -16.66
N LEU A 204 -12.48 7.21 -15.54
CA LEU A 204 -13.40 7.76 -14.55
C LEU A 204 -12.97 9.17 -14.16
#